data_AF-A0A7J8YF86-F1
#
_entry.id   AF-A0A7J8YF86-F1
#
_cell.length_a   1.000
_cell.length_b   1.000
_cell.length_c   1.000
_cell.angle_alpha   90.00
_cell.angle_beta   90.00
_cell.angle_gamma   90.00
#
_symmetry.space_group_name_H-M   'P 1'
#
loop_
_entity.id
_entity.type
_entity.pdbx_description
1 polymer ?
#
loop_
_entity_poly.entity_id
_entity_poly.type
_entity_poly.pdbx_seq_one_letter_code
_entity_poly.pdbx_strand_id
1 'polypeptide(L)'
;MARMLGNTEHAFDSAKSQFWVVDANGLITDKRENIDPDALPFARNTNEAGRQGLREGSSLVEVVRQVRPDVLLGLSGVGGLFSKEVLEALKGSTSAKPAIFAMSNPTKNAECTPEEAFSIVGDNIIFASGSPFRDVDLGNGQIGHSNQGNNMYLFPGLAAYITEDEVLKGMIFPPISKIRDITKEVAAAVVKEAVEEDLAEGYRDIDARELQKICQNEEEVLEYVENSMWSPEYPTLVYKRG
;
A
#
# COMPACT_ATOMS: atom_id res chain seq x y z
N MET A 1 20.51 -0.60 -2.25
CA MET A 1 21.03 0.54 -1.46
C MET A 1 20.08 1.73 -1.61
N ALA A 2 19.00 1.80 -0.83
CA ALA A 2 18.00 2.88 -0.91
C ALA A 2 17.74 3.55 0.45
N ARG A 3 18.72 3.50 1.38
CA ARG A 3 18.51 3.91 2.77
C ARG A 3 18.95 5.34 3.10
N MET A 4 19.26 6.19 2.13
CA MET A 4 19.83 7.53 2.36
C MET A 4 19.54 8.56 1.24
N LEU A 5 18.28 8.78 0.84
CA LEU A 5 18.00 9.78 -0.21
C LEU A 5 17.08 10.95 0.20
N GLY A 6 16.50 10.93 1.41
CA GLY A 6 15.65 12.02 1.91
C GLY A 6 14.44 12.32 1.01
N ASN A 7 13.76 13.43 1.26
CA ASN A 7 12.55 13.85 0.54
C ASN A 7 12.91 14.71 -0.70
N THR A 8 13.79 14.21 -1.58
CA THR A 8 14.30 14.95 -2.76
C THR A 8 13.68 14.43 -4.06
N GLU A 9 13.56 15.27 -5.10
CA GLU A 9 13.04 14.83 -6.42
C GLU A 9 13.81 13.61 -6.97
N HIS A 10 15.13 13.58 -6.78
CA HIS A 10 15.96 12.44 -7.17
C HIS A 10 15.62 11.16 -6.39
N ALA A 11 15.24 11.26 -5.12
CA ALA A 11 14.77 10.12 -4.33
C ALA A 11 13.45 9.56 -4.89
N PHE A 12 12.53 10.44 -5.27
CA PHE A 12 11.26 10.05 -5.88
C PHE A 12 11.46 9.36 -7.23
N ASP A 13 12.30 9.90 -8.10
CA ASP A 13 12.57 9.30 -9.40
C ASP A 13 13.30 7.96 -9.26
N SER A 14 14.26 7.88 -8.34
CA SER A 14 14.92 6.62 -7.99
C SER A 14 13.92 5.59 -7.46
N ALA A 15 12.95 5.98 -6.63
CA ALA A 15 11.95 5.07 -6.08
C ALA A 15 10.97 4.61 -7.16
N LYS A 16 10.42 5.52 -7.98
CA LYS A 16 9.52 5.20 -9.09
C LYS A 16 10.12 4.19 -10.05
N SER A 17 11.42 4.31 -10.33
CA SER A 17 12.12 3.39 -11.23
C SER A 17 12.19 1.93 -10.73
N GLN A 18 11.87 1.66 -9.47
CA GLN A 18 11.81 0.30 -8.92
C GLN A 18 10.47 -0.41 -9.18
N PHE A 19 9.44 0.33 -9.60
CA PHE A 19 8.11 -0.22 -9.84
C PHE A 19 7.92 -0.59 -11.32
N TRP A 20 7.27 -1.74 -11.53
CA TRP A 20 6.87 -2.26 -12.83
C TRP A 20 5.37 -2.58 -12.77
N VAL A 21 4.55 -1.69 -13.32
CA VAL A 21 3.09 -1.80 -13.23
C VAL A 21 2.53 -2.51 -14.45
N VAL A 22 1.70 -3.52 -14.21
CA VAL A 22 1.03 -4.33 -15.22
C VAL A 22 -0.47 -4.23 -14.96
N ASP A 23 -1.24 -3.86 -15.98
CA ASP A 23 -2.70 -3.81 -15.91
C ASP A 23 -3.33 -4.86 -16.83
N ALA A 24 -4.64 -4.73 -17.07
CA ALA A 24 -5.39 -5.64 -17.94
C ALA A 24 -4.84 -5.75 -19.38
N ASN A 25 -4.12 -4.73 -19.87
CA ASN A 25 -3.51 -4.72 -21.19
C ASN A 25 -2.02 -5.07 -21.16
N GLY A 26 -1.46 -5.41 -20.00
CA GLY A 26 -0.05 -5.77 -19.81
C GLY A 26 0.80 -4.62 -19.25
N LEU A 27 2.12 -4.75 -19.40
CA LEU A 27 3.10 -3.77 -18.91
C LEU A 27 2.79 -2.36 -19.42
N ILE A 28 2.77 -1.40 -18.51
CA ILE A 28 2.54 0.00 -18.82
C ILE A 28 3.87 0.69 -19.18
N THR A 29 3.94 1.31 -20.36
CA THR A 29 5.08 2.11 -20.80
C THR A 29 4.67 3.54 -21.16
N ASP A 30 5.65 4.40 -21.45
CA ASP A 30 5.45 5.76 -21.95
C ASP A 30 4.75 5.84 -23.32
N LYS A 31 4.50 4.70 -23.98
CA LYS A 31 3.68 4.58 -25.19
C LYS A 31 2.21 4.25 -24.93
N ARG A 32 1.80 3.98 -23.68
CA ARG A 32 0.40 3.64 -23.37
C ARG A 32 -0.52 4.81 -23.70
N GLU A 33 -1.51 4.56 -24.54
CA GLU A 33 -2.61 5.49 -24.76
C GLU A 33 -3.65 5.38 -23.63
N ASN A 34 -4.24 6.51 -23.22
CA ASN A 34 -5.29 6.58 -22.18
C ASN A 34 -4.91 5.94 -20.85
N ILE A 35 -3.64 6.12 -20.45
CA ILE A 35 -3.13 5.68 -19.15
C ILE A 35 -3.86 6.37 -18.00
N ASP A 36 -4.14 5.62 -16.94
CA ASP A 36 -4.64 6.18 -15.68
C ASP A 36 -3.63 7.20 -15.13
N PRO A 37 -4.06 8.43 -14.77
CA PRO A 37 -3.17 9.45 -14.21
C PRO A 37 -2.36 8.99 -13.00
N ASP A 38 -2.88 8.07 -12.19
CA ASP A 38 -2.20 7.54 -11.01
C ASP A 38 -1.15 6.47 -11.37
N ALA A 39 -1.32 5.81 -12.52
CA ALA A 39 -0.33 4.86 -13.06
C ALA A 39 0.75 5.54 -13.90
N LEU A 40 0.47 6.72 -14.46
CA LEU A 40 1.39 7.48 -15.33
C LEU A 40 2.79 7.68 -14.74
N PRO A 41 2.98 8.02 -13.45
CA PRO A 41 4.31 8.18 -12.86
C PRO A 41 5.17 6.90 -12.85
N PHE A 42 4.55 5.74 -13.04
CA PHE A 42 5.21 4.42 -13.04
C PHE A 42 5.34 3.82 -14.44
N ALA A 43 4.90 4.55 -15.48
CA ALA A 43 5.04 4.14 -16.87
C ALA A 43 6.53 3.97 -17.22
N ARG A 44 6.90 2.78 -17.68
CA ARG A 44 8.29 2.46 -18.02
C ARG A 44 8.72 3.15 -19.31
N ASN A 45 9.94 3.66 -19.35
CA ASN A 45 10.48 4.17 -20.60
C ASN A 45 10.59 3.03 -21.63
N THR A 46 10.04 3.20 -22.83
CA THR A 46 10.02 2.12 -23.84
C THR A 46 11.42 1.66 -24.22
N ASN A 47 12.41 2.55 -24.29
CA ASN A 47 13.77 2.14 -24.67
C ASN A 47 14.44 1.32 -23.57
N GLU A 48 14.19 1.65 -22.30
CA GLU A 48 14.69 0.90 -21.16
C GLU A 48 14.03 -0.48 -21.07
N ALA A 49 12.70 -0.53 -21.16
CA ALA A 49 11.96 -1.79 -21.22
C ALA A 49 12.44 -2.66 -22.39
N GLY A 50 12.65 -2.05 -23.57
CA GLY A 50 13.16 -2.72 -24.76
C GLY A 50 14.54 -3.35 -24.59
N ARG A 51 15.45 -2.73 -23.82
CA ARG A 51 16.76 -3.33 -23.49
C ARG A 51 16.64 -4.60 -22.66
N GLN A 52 15.56 -4.75 -21.91
CA GLN A 52 15.24 -5.96 -21.15
C GLN A 52 14.35 -6.94 -21.95
N GLY A 53 14.11 -6.67 -23.24
CA GLY A 53 13.23 -7.48 -24.09
C GLY A 53 11.74 -7.31 -23.79
N LEU A 54 11.36 -6.27 -23.04
CA LEU A 54 9.98 -5.95 -22.71
C LEU A 54 9.44 -4.84 -23.62
N ARG A 55 8.12 -4.82 -23.79
CA ARG A 55 7.41 -3.82 -24.60
C ARG A 55 6.10 -3.44 -23.94
N GLU A 56 5.48 -2.38 -24.45
CA GLU A 56 4.10 -2.03 -24.14
C GLU A 56 3.20 -3.27 -24.27
N GLY A 57 2.44 -3.56 -23.21
CA GLY A 57 1.55 -4.70 -23.14
C GLY A 57 2.23 -6.07 -22.99
N SER A 58 3.52 -6.13 -22.62
CA SER A 58 4.14 -7.39 -22.19
C SER A 58 3.35 -8.03 -21.04
N SER A 59 3.15 -9.34 -21.11
CA SER A 59 2.36 -10.09 -20.13
C SER A 59 3.04 -10.15 -18.75
N LEU A 60 2.27 -10.41 -17.70
CA LEU A 60 2.79 -10.51 -16.33
C LEU A 60 3.95 -11.51 -16.22
N VAL A 61 3.84 -12.69 -16.83
CA VAL A 61 4.88 -13.72 -16.80
C VAL A 61 6.17 -13.28 -17.51
N GLU A 62 6.06 -12.54 -18.63
CA GLU A 62 7.22 -11.99 -19.33
C GLU A 62 7.92 -10.94 -18.45
N VAL A 63 7.14 -10.05 -17.82
CA VAL A 63 7.66 -9.01 -16.93
C VAL A 63 8.37 -9.65 -15.74
N VAL A 64 7.75 -10.58 -15.02
CA VAL A 64 8.37 -11.24 -13.86
C VAL A 64 9.66 -11.96 -14.26
N ARG A 65 9.68 -12.63 -15.42
CA ARG A 65 10.87 -13.36 -15.88
C ARG A 65 12.04 -12.43 -16.22
N GLN A 66 11.79 -11.28 -16.83
CA GLN A 66 12.85 -10.34 -17.23
C GLN A 66 13.29 -9.44 -16.08
N VAL A 67 12.33 -8.88 -15.34
CA VAL A 67 12.59 -7.96 -14.22
C VAL A 67 13.16 -8.69 -13.01
N ARG A 68 12.79 -9.97 -12.82
CA ARG A 68 13.21 -10.81 -11.69
C ARG A 68 12.90 -10.12 -10.34
N PRO A 69 11.65 -9.70 -10.10
CA PRO A 69 11.31 -8.83 -8.98
C PRO A 69 11.55 -9.52 -7.64
N ASP A 70 11.87 -8.71 -6.63
CA ASP A 70 11.98 -9.16 -5.23
C ASP A 70 10.61 -9.23 -4.53
N VAL A 71 9.64 -8.43 -5.01
CA VAL A 71 8.27 -8.37 -4.50
C VAL A 71 7.30 -8.47 -5.66
N LEU A 72 6.32 -9.37 -5.54
CA LEU A 72 5.19 -9.51 -6.44
C LEU A 72 3.91 -9.13 -5.70
N LEU A 73 3.24 -8.05 -6.12
CA LEU A 73 2.07 -7.47 -5.46
C LEU A 73 0.85 -7.51 -6.38
N GLY A 74 -0.22 -8.15 -5.91
CA GLY A 74 -1.49 -8.31 -6.61
C GLY A 74 -2.58 -7.47 -5.99
N LEU A 75 -3.21 -6.62 -6.81
CA LEU A 75 -4.29 -5.69 -6.41
C LEU A 75 -5.41 -5.65 -7.46
N SER A 76 -5.53 -6.68 -8.31
CA SER A 76 -6.36 -6.63 -9.53
C SER A 76 -7.79 -7.13 -9.34
N GLY A 77 -8.07 -7.84 -8.25
CA GLY A 77 -9.33 -8.56 -8.04
C GLY A 77 -9.48 -9.83 -8.87
N VAL A 78 -8.44 -10.23 -9.61
CA VAL A 78 -8.47 -11.39 -10.52
C VAL A 78 -7.85 -12.61 -9.84
N GLY A 79 -8.70 -13.55 -9.44
CA GLY A 79 -8.26 -14.80 -8.80
C GLY A 79 -7.41 -15.67 -9.72
N GLY A 80 -6.35 -16.27 -9.17
CA GLY A 80 -5.43 -17.14 -9.91
C GLY A 80 -4.52 -16.44 -10.91
N LEU A 81 -4.44 -15.09 -10.87
CA LEU A 81 -3.58 -14.32 -11.76
C LEU A 81 -2.08 -14.64 -11.57
N PHE A 82 -1.66 -14.97 -10.34
CA PHE A 82 -0.33 -15.51 -10.06
C PHE A 82 -0.33 -17.00 -10.38
N SER A 83 -0.45 -17.30 -11.68
CA SER A 83 -0.46 -18.67 -12.20
C SER A 83 0.84 -19.40 -11.87
N LYS A 84 0.84 -20.72 -12.08
CA LYS A 84 2.04 -21.54 -11.90
C LYS A 84 3.23 -21.00 -12.68
N GLU A 85 3.02 -20.56 -13.92
CA GLU A 85 4.08 -20.00 -14.77
C GLU A 85 4.64 -18.69 -14.21
N VAL A 86 3.80 -17.86 -13.61
CA VAL A 86 4.21 -16.60 -12.95
C VAL A 86 5.02 -16.91 -11.69
N LEU A 87 4.55 -17.82 -10.85
CA LEU A 87 5.24 -18.24 -9.63
C LEU A 87 6.57 -18.94 -9.95
N GLU A 88 6.61 -19.78 -10.98
CA GLU A 88 7.86 -20.38 -11.48
C GLU A 88 8.83 -19.32 -12.00
N ALA A 89 8.34 -18.28 -12.70
CA ALA A 89 9.19 -17.17 -13.12
C ALA A 89 9.76 -16.39 -11.92
N LEU A 90 8.99 -16.24 -10.84
CA LEU A 90 9.43 -15.56 -9.62
C LEU A 90 10.58 -16.27 -8.90
N LYS A 91 10.81 -17.57 -9.12
CA LYS A 91 12.03 -18.26 -8.64
C LYS A 91 13.31 -17.62 -9.16
N GLY A 92 13.22 -16.92 -10.29
CA GLY A 92 14.32 -16.13 -10.82
C GLY A 92 14.65 -14.89 -9.99
N SER A 93 13.87 -14.53 -8.96
CA SER A 93 14.09 -13.35 -8.13
C SER A 93 15.54 -13.17 -7.68
N THR A 94 15.99 -11.92 -7.58
CA THR A 94 17.32 -11.59 -7.05
C THR A 94 17.40 -11.66 -5.53
N SER A 95 16.26 -11.59 -4.84
CA SER A 95 16.17 -11.69 -3.39
C SER A 95 16.35 -13.13 -2.94
N ALA A 96 17.11 -13.31 -1.85
CA ALA A 96 17.15 -14.58 -1.14
C ALA A 96 15.81 -14.96 -0.51
N LYS A 97 14.92 -13.98 -0.29
CA LYS A 97 13.61 -14.14 0.35
C LYS A 97 12.54 -13.32 -0.39
N PRO A 98 12.09 -13.75 -1.59
CA PRO A 98 11.12 -12.98 -2.35
C PRO A 98 9.77 -12.92 -1.64
N ALA A 99 9.04 -11.83 -1.84
CA ALA A 99 7.73 -11.60 -1.24
C ALA A 99 6.59 -11.70 -2.27
N ILE A 100 5.49 -12.33 -1.87
CA ILE A 100 4.27 -12.49 -2.67
C ILE A 100 3.10 -11.97 -1.86
N PHE A 101 2.46 -10.91 -2.36
CA PHE A 101 1.31 -10.27 -1.73
C PHE A 101 0.07 -10.46 -2.61
N ALA A 102 -0.78 -11.42 -2.25
CA ALA A 102 -2.05 -11.73 -2.93
C ALA A 102 -3.22 -11.00 -2.23
N MET A 103 -3.34 -9.69 -2.47
CA MET A 103 -4.14 -8.79 -1.63
C MET A 103 -5.61 -8.74 -2.00
N SER A 104 -5.99 -9.35 -3.12
CA SER A 104 -7.37 -9.30 -3.61
C SER A 104 -8.34 -10.07 -2.72
N ASN A 105 -9.50 -9.46 -2.49
CA ASN A 105 -10.58 -10.00 -1.66
C ASN A 105 -11.84 -10.25 -2.50
N PRO A 106 -12.72 -11.19 -2.09
CA PRO A 106 -12.55 -12.22 -1.05
C PRO A 106 -11.64 -13.37 -1.52
N THR A 107 -11.46 -14.45 -0.74
CA THR A 107 -10.49 -15.54 -0.98
C THR A 107 -10.45 -16.07 -2.42
N LYS A 108 -11.62 -16.21 -3.07
CA LYS A 108 -11.72 -16.66 -4.47
C LYS A 108 -11.05 -15.72 -5.50
N ASN A 109 -10.81 -14.48 -5.12
CA ASN A 109 -10.18 -13.46 -5.95
C ASN A 109 -8.70 -13.29 -5.60
N ALA A 110 -8.17 -14.00 -4.60
CA ALA A 110 -6.75 -13.95 -4.29
C ALA A 110 -5.94 -14.42 -5.49
N GLU A 111 -4.85 -13.72 -5.79
CA GLU A 111 -4.04 -13.95 -6.98
C GLU A 111 -3.41 -15.34 -6.99
N CYS A 112 -3.09 -15.90 -5.82
CA CYS A 112 -2.80 -17.31 -5.59
C CYS A 112 -3.07 -17.69 -4.12
N THR A 113 -3.04 -18.99 -3.83
CA THR A 113 -3.07 -19.53 -2.47
C THR A 113 -1.66 -19.63 -1.86
N PRO A 114 -1.52 -19.61 -0.53
CA PRO A 114 -0.21 -19.86 0.10
C PRO A 114 0.31 -21.26 -0.22
N GLU A 115 -0.54 -22.28 -0.34
CA GLU A 115 -0.11 -23.63 -0.71
C GLU A 115 0.54 -23.67 -2.10
N GLU A 116 -0.04 -22.99 -3.10
CA GLU A 116 0.56 -22.83 -4.42
C GLU A 116 1.88 -22.05 -4.35
N ALA A 117 1.91 -20.95 -3.60
CA ALA A 117 3.09 -20.11 -3.46
C ALA A 117 4.28 -20.86 -2.85
N PHE A 118 4.09 -21.51 -1.69
CA PHE A 118 5.15 -22.26 -1.01
C PHE A 118 5.56 -23.51 -1.81
N SER A 119 4.62 -24.27 -2.35
CA SER A 119 4.94 -25.49 -3.11
C SER A 119 5.68 -25.21 -4.43
N ILE A 120 5.35 -24.09 -5.08
CA ILE A 120 5.99 -23.70 -6.33
C ILE A 120 7.28 -22.98 -6.02
N VAL A 121 7.24 -21.82 -5.37
CA VAL A 121 8.39 -20.90 -5.26
C VAL A 121 9.42 -21.40 -4.23
N GLY A 122 8.96 -22.06 -3.17
CA GLY A 122 9.78 -22.70 -2.14
C GLY A 122 9.54 -22.14 -0.74
N ASP A 123 10.18 -22.78 0.23
CA ASP A 123 9.94 -22.55 1.66
C ASP A 123 10.39 -21.16 2.16
N ASN A 124 11.36 -20.54 1.48
CA ASN A 124 11.99 -19.29 1.91
C ASN A 124 11.35 -18.04 1.30
N ILE A 125 10.02 -18.01 1.17
CA ILE A 125 9.29 -16.83 0.70
C ILE A 125 8.64 -16.07 1.86
N ILE A 126 8.26 -14.82 1.60
CA ILE A 126 7.30 -14.10 2.42
C ILE A 126 5.97 -14.13 1.69
N PHE A 127 4.93 -14.68 2.33
CA PHE A 127 3.58 -14.66 1.79
C PHE A 127 2.67 -13.78 2.66
N ALA A 128 1.87 -12.93 2.02
CA ALA A 128 0.76 -12.25 2.66
C ALA A 128 -0.44 -12.18 1.73
N SER A 129 -1.65 -12.16 2.30
CA SER A 129 -2.90 -12.07 1.54
C SER A 129 -3.89 -11.11 2.17
N GLY A 130 -4.79 -10.57 1.35
CA GLY A 130 -5.90 -9.75 1.84
C GLY A 130 -6.96 -10.59 2.56
N SER A 131 -7.19 -11.81 2.07
CA SER A 131 -8.15 -12.77 2.62
C SER A 131 -7.47 -13.76 3.57
N PRO A 132 -8.21 -14.32 4.54
CA PRO A 132 -7.66 -15.29 5.48
C PRO A 132 -7.34 -16.62 4.80
N PHE A 133 -6.15 -17.15 5.06
CA PHE A 133 -5.75 -18.53 4.78
C PHE A 133 -5.11 -19.15 6.03
N ARG A 134 -5.02 -20.48 6.05
CA ARG A 134 -4.29 -21.20 7.09
C ARG A 134 -2.80 -21.18 6.76
N ASP A 135 -1.98 -21.27 7.80
CA ASP A 135 -0.56 -21.56 7.63
C ASP A 135 -0.35 -22.92 6.95
N VAL A 136 0.75 -23.03 6.21
CA VAL A 136 1.07 -24.19 5.37
C VAL A 136 2.12 -25.04 6.07
N ASP A 137 1.85 -26.33 6.24
CA ASP A 137 2.87 -27.30 6.65
C ASP A 137 3.78 -27.60 5.44
N LEU A 138 5.07 -27.31 5.58
CA LEU A 138 6.05 -27.46 4.50
C LEU A 138 6.57 -28.90 4.39
N GLY A 139 6.15 -29.82 5.27
CA GLY A 139 6.51 -31.25 5.24
C GLY A 139 7.93 -31.56 5.72
N ASN A 140 8.74 -30.53 6.03
CA ASN A 140 10.08 -30.64 6.61
C ASN A 140 10.10 -30.32 8.12
N GLY A 141 8.91 -30.26 8.74
CA GLY A 141 8.74 -29.85 10.14
C GLY A 141 8.68 -28.33 10.37
N GLN A 142 8.71 -27.53 9.30
CA GLN A 142 8.56 -26.07 9.34
C GLN A 142 7.17 -25.64 8.85
N ILE A 143 6.77 -24.44 9.27
CA ILE A 143 5.48 -23.84 8.92
C ILE A 143 5.74 -22.61 8.05
N GLY A 144 5.09 -22.57 6.89
CA GLY A 144 4.99 -21.39 6.03
C GLY A 144 3.84 -20.51 6.52
N HIS A 145 4.16 -19.37 7.11
CA HIS A 145 3.15 -18.46 7.64
C HIS A 145 2.39 -17.73 6.53
N SER A 146 1.06 -17.79 6.59
CA SER A 146 0.17 -17.02 5.73
C SER A 146 -0.28 -15.75 6.42
N ASN A 147 0.51 -14.68 6.29
CA ASN A 147 0.20 -13.40 6.91
C ASN A 147 -1.04 -12.76 6.27
N GLN A 148 -1.84 -12.03 7.05
CA GLN A 148 -2.94 -11.23 6.52
C GLN A 148 -2.53 -9.77 6.43
N GLY A 149 -2.53 -9.23 5.22
CA GLY A 149 -2.40 -7.81 4.93
C GLY A 149 -3.77 -7.24 4.59
N ASN A 150 -4.58 -6.93 5.60
CA ASN A 150 -5.93 -6.41 5.40
C ASN A 150 -6.08 -5.05 6.10
N ASN A 151 -6.90 -4.17 5.52
CA ASN A 151 -7.30 -2.91 6.14
C ASN A 151 -7.96 -3.12 7.52
N MET A 152 -8.44 -4.33 7.83
CA MET A 152 -8.87 -4.76 9.18
C MET A 152 -7.81 -4.62 10.26
N TYR A 153 -6.52 -4.45 9.94
CA TYR A 153 -5.53 -4.09 10.98
C TYR A 153 -5.51 -2.58 11.29
N LEU A 154 -6.11 -1.76 10.44
CA LEU A 154 -6.31 -0.32 10.68
C LEU A 154 -7.69 -0.05 11.32
N PHE A 155 -8.73 -0.79 10.92
CA PHE A 155 -10.11 -0.55 11.39
C PHE A 155 -10.33 -0.70 12.91
N PRO A 156 -9.64 -1.54 13.69
CA PRO A 156 -9.78 -1.60 15.15
C PRO A 156 -9.31 -0.33 15.85
N GLY A 157 -8.28 0.33 15.32
CA GLY A 157 -7.93 1.70 15.72
C GLY A 157 -9.11 2.65 15.49
N LEU A 158 -9.80 2.52 14.35
CA LEU A 158 -11.04 3.26 14.06
C LEU A 158 -12.22 2.80 14.95
N ALA A 159 -12.28 1.55 15.36
CA ALA A 159 -13.36 0.98 16.18
C ALA A 159 -13.22 1.34 17.67
N ALA A 160 -12.05 1.72 18.16
CA ALA A 160 -11.90 2.32 19.50
C ALA A 160 -12.78 3.57 19.70
N TYR A 161 -13.28 4.16 18.60
CA TYR A 161 -14.18 5.31 18.58
C TYR A 161 -15.68 4.91 18.50
N ILE A 162 -16.03 3.64 18.70
CA ILE A 162 -17.41 3.18 18.88
C ILE A 162 -17.79 3.16 20.37
N THR A 163 -18.94 3.72 20.73
CA THR A 163 -19.39 3.72 22.14
C THR A 163 -20.06 2.39 22.52
N GLU A 164 -20.09 2.04 23.80
CA GLU A 164 -20.79 0.83 24.28
C GLU A 164 -22.26 0.79 23.83
N ASP A 165 -22.94 1.94 23.84
CA ASP A 165 -24.32 2.09 23.35
C ASP A 165 -24.48 1.77 21.85
N GLU A 166 -23.46 2.04 21.04
CA GLU A 166 -23.45 1.73 19.60
C GLU A 166 -23.22 0.24 19.37
N VAL A 167 -22.34 -0.39 20.16
CA VAL A 167 -22.11 -1.84 20.16
C VAL A 167 -23.38 -2.60 20.56
N LEU A 168 -24.09 -2.14 21.61
CA LEU A 168 -25.35 -2.73 22.06
C LEU A 168 -26.47 -2.63 21.00
N LYS A 169 -26.36 -1.70 20.06
CA LYS A 169 -27.27 -1.58 18.90
C LYS A 169 -26.87 -2.45 17.70
N GLY A 170 -25.84 -3.29 17.87
CA GLY A 170 -25.32 -4.16 16.81
C GLY A 170 -24.48 -3.43 15.77
N MET A 171 -24.00 -2.21 16.08
CA MET A 171 -23.07 -1.50 15.21
C MET A 171 -21.67 -2.08 15.42
N ILE A 172 -21.02 -2.43 14.32
CA ILE A 172 -19.66 -3.01 14.31
C ILE A 172 -18.61 -2.04 13.74
N PHE A 173 -19.06 -0.89 13.24
CA PHE A 173 -18.23 0.23 12.80
C PHE A 173 -18.86 1.54 13.29
N PRO A 174 -18.05 2.57 13.56
CA PRO A 174 -18.57 3.90 13.83
C PRO A 174 -19.38 4.44 12.65
N PRO A 175 -20.41 5.26 12.89
CA PRO A 175 -21.20 5.86 11.83
C PRO A 175 -20.33 6.77 10.94
N ILE A 176 -20.61 6.79 9.62
CA ILE A 176 -19.89 7.61 8.63
C ILE A 176 -19.87 9.10 9.02
N SER A 177 -20.90 9.58 9.72
CA SER A 177 -20.94 10.96 10.22
C SER A 177 -19.78 11.33 11.16
N LYS A 178 -19.18 10.34 11.83
CA LYS A 178 -18.04 10.53 12.75
C LYS A 178 -16.69 10.31 12.07
N ILE A 179 -16.65 9.94 10.79
CA ILE A 179 -15.40 9.52 10.13
C ILE A 179 -14.33 10.60 10.18
N ARG A 180 -14.70 11.89 10.13
CA ARG A 180 -13.74 13.00 10.22
C ARG A 180 -13.10 13.08 11.60
N ASP A 181 -13.90 13.00 12.66
CA ASP A 181 -13.42 13.04 14.04
C ASP A 181 -12.52 11.84 14.33
N ILE A 182 -12.92 10.66 13.86
CA ILE A 182 -12.15 9.43 14.00
C ILE A 182 -10.82 9.51 13.23
N THR A 183 -10.85 10.07 12.02
CA THR A 183 -9.64 10.26 11.21
C THR A 183 -8.67 11.24 11.88
N LYS A 184 -9.19 12.30 12.51
CA LYS A 184 -8.39 13.26 13.29
C LYS A 184 -7.60 12.55 14.39
N GLU A 185 -8.28 11.69 15.15
CA GLU A 185 -7.69 11.01 16.28
C GLU A 185 -6.64 9.97 15.87
N VAL A 186 -6.90 9.19 14.81
CA VAL A 186 -5.89 8.28 14.24
C VAL A 186 -4.69 9.04 13.72
N ALA A 187 -4.90 10.16 13.03
CA ALA A 187 -3.81 11.00 12.54
C ALA A 187 -2.99 11.61 13.69
N ALA A 188 -3.62 12.02 14.80
CA ALA A 188 -2.93 12.50 15.99
C ALA A 188 -2.05 11.41 16.60
N ALA A 189 -2.56 10.18 16.72
CA ALA A 189 -1.76 9.04 17.20
C ALA A 189 -0.54 8.76 16.30
N VAL A 190 -0.72 8.79 14.97
CA VAL A 190 0.39 8.61 14.01
C VAL A 190 1.41 9.75 14.10
N VAL A 191 0.96 11.00 14.27
CA VAL A 191 1.85 12.16 14.45
C VAL A 191 2.69 12.01 15.72
N LYS A 192 2.09 11.59 16.84
CA LYS A 192 2.81 11.35 18.09
C LYS A 192 3.85 10.25 17.94
N GLU A 193 3.46 9.11 17.35
CA GLU A 193 4.39 8.00 17.10
C GLU A 193 5.57 8.42 16.20
N ALA A 194 5.28 9.14 15.11
CA ALA A 194 6.32 9.65 14.21
C ALA A 194 7.28 10.65 14.89
N VAL A 195 6.79 11.41 15.87
CA VAL A 195 7.62 12.30 16.69
C VAL A 195 8.47 11.51 17.68
N GLU A 196 7.91 10.49 18.34
CA GLU A 196 8.64 9.63 19.28
C GLU A 196 9.77 8.84 18.60
N GLU A 197 9.55 8.38 17.37
CA GLU A 197 10.52 7.65 16.55
C GLU A 197 11.51 8.57 15.79
N ASP A 198 11.46 9.89 16.02
CA ASP A 198 12.31 10.90 15.34
C ASP A 198 12.20 10.88 13.80
N LEU A 199 10.99 10.59 13.30
CA LEU A 199 10.67 10.51 11.86
C LEU A 199 9.93 11.76 11.34
N ALA A 200 9.42 12.61 12.22
CA ALA A 200 8.59 13.75 11.86
C ALA A 200 9.40 15.02 11.51
N GLU A 201 9.13 15.62 10.35
CA GLU A 201 9.84 16.83 9.86
C GLU A 201 9.07 18.15 10.13
N GLY A 202 7.79 18.09 10.51
CA GLY A 202 6.89 19.25 10.59
C GLY A 202 6.13 19.50 9.28
N TYR A 203 5.19 20.45 9.28
CA TYR A 203 4.38 20.82 8.10
C TYR A 203 3.94 22.29 8.15
N ARG A 204 3.96 22.97 6.99
CA ARG A 204 3.71 24.42 6.83
C ARG A 204 4.62 25.26 7.73
N ASP A 205 4.03 26.02 8.66
CA ASP A 205 4.73 26.96 9.53
C ASP A 205 5.22 26.31 10.83
N ILE A 206 4.95 25.00 11.03
CA ILE A 206 5.34 24.24 12.22
C ILE A 206 6.53 23.35 11.89
N ASP A 207 7.67 23.57 12.56
CA ASP A 207 8.87 22.73 12.42
C ASP A 207 8.84 21.50 13.35
N ALA A 208 9.77 20.56 13.15
CA ALA A 208 9.87 19.34 13.95
C ALA A 208 9.99 19.58 15.47
N ARG A 209 10.64 20.68 15.91
CA ARG A 209 10.82 20.99 17.34
C ARG A 209 9.53 21.55 17.94
N GLU A 210 8.79 22.33 17.18
CA GLU A 210 7.49 22.83 17.59
C GLU A 210 6.47 21.70 17.61
N LEU A 211 6.49 20.81 16.62
CA LEU A 211 5.66 19.61 16.59
C LEU A 211 5.95 18.68 17.78
N GLN A 212 7.21 18.55 18.20
CA GLN A 212 7.60 17.83 19.42
C GLN A 212 6.96 18.41 20.68
N LYS A 213 6.78 19.73 20.77
CA LYS A 213 6.10 20.36 21.92
C LYS A 213 4.60 20.13 21.85
N ILE A 214 4.00 20.32 20.68
CA ILE A 214 2.57 20.08 20.43
C ILE A 214 2.19 18.64 20.84
N CYS A 215 3.02 17.65 20.50
CA CYS A 215 2.76 16.24 20.83
C CYS A 215 2.82 15.91 22.33
N GLN A 216 3.30 16.82 23.18
CA GLN A 216 3.26 16.66 24.64
C GLN A 216 1.86 16.88 25.22
N ASN A 217 0.96 17.50 24.45
CA ASN A 217 -0.40 17.80 24.85
C ASN A 217 -1.40 17.20 23.83
N GLU A 218 -2.29 16.34 24.32
CA GLU A 218 -3.28 15.64 23.48
C GLU A 218 -4.23 16.61 22.75
N GLU A 219 -4.67 17.67 23.43
CA GLU A 219 -5.59 18.65 22.82
C GLU A 219 -4.89 19.44 21.70
N GLU A 220 -3.63 19.81 21.91
CA GLU A 220 -2.86 20.59 20.94
C GLU A 220 -2.54 19.78 19.68
N VAL A 221 -2.21 18.48 19.81
CA VAL A 221 -1.99 17.64 18.63
C VAL A 221 -3.28 17.37 17.85
N LEU A 222 -4.41 17.22 18.53
CA LEU A 222 -5.72 17.09 17.87
C LEU A 222 -6.08 18.38 17.13
N GLU A 223 -5.87 19.55 17.74
CA GLU A 223 -6.09 20.85 17.11
C GLU A 223 -5.15 21.07 15.91
N TYR A 224 -3.88 20.69 16.04
CA TYR A 224 -2.92 20.74 14.95
C TYR A 224 -3.36 19.89 13.75
N VAL A 225 -3.82 18.66 14.00
CA VAL A 225 -4.35 17.78 12.96
C VAL A 225 -5.60 18.39 12.33
N GLU A 226 -6.55 18.87 13.14
CA GLU A 226 -7.81 19.47 12.68
C GLU A 226 -7.58 20.69 11.78
N ASN A 227 -6.70 21.59 12.19
CA ASN A 227 -6.30 22.76 11.40
C ASN A 227 -5.53 22.40 10.13
N SER A 228 -4.97 21.20 10.06
CA SER A 228 -4.32 20.65 8.87
C SER A 228 -5.30 19.93 7.94
N MET A 229 -6.51 19.60 8.39
CA MET A 229 -7.52 18.95 7.55
C MET A 229 -8.13 19.95 6.56
N TRP A 230 -8.29 19.51 5.31
CA TRP A 230 -9.00 20.30 4.31
C TRP A 230 -10.51 20.33 4.59
N SER A 231 -11.11 21.51 4.42
CA SER A 231 -12.56 21.75 4.49
C SER A 231 -13.05 22.41 3.20
N PRO A 232 -14.20 21.97 2.66
CA PRO A 232 -14.78 22.49 1.41
C PRO A 232 -15.47 23.85 1.61
N GLU A 233 -14.74 24.84 2.13
CA GLU A 233 -15.25 26.20 2.28
C GLU A 233 -15.16 26.94 0.96
N TYR A 234 -16.31 27.09 0.29
CA TYR A 234 -16.39 27.83 -0.96
C TYR A 234 -16.60 29.32 -0.69
N PRO A 235 -15.86 30.21 -1.38
CA PRO A 235 -16.09 31.65 -1.26
C PRO A 235 -17.48 32.03 -1.77
N THR A 236 -18.09 33.04 -1.15
CA THR A 236 -19.39 33.57 -1.60
C THR A 236 -19.24 34.20 -2.98
N LEU A 237 -19.81 33.57 -4.02
CA LEU A 237 -19.71 34.04 -5.41
C LEU A 237 -20.76 35.12 -5.76
N VAL A 238 -21.70 35.40 -4.86
CA VAL A 238 -22.79 36.37 -5.08
C VAL A 238 -22.60 37.58 -4.17
N TYR A 239 -22.15 38.69 -4.75
CA TYR A 239 -22.05 39.97 -4.05
C TYR A 239 -23.36 40.76 -4.20
N LYS A 240 -23.88 41.31 -3.10
CA LYS A 240 -24.99 42.27 -3.16
C LYS A 240 -24.52 43.52 -3.90
N ARG A 241 -25.29 43.96 -4.91
CA ARG A 241 -25.10 45.27 -5.55
C ARG A 241 -25.32 46.36 -4.49
N GLY A 242 -24.27 47.12 -4.20
CA GLY A 242 -24.36 48.36 -3.43
C GLY A 242 -25.09 49.46 -4.18
#